data_AF-A0A427BAG1-F1
#
_entry.id   AF-A0A427BAG1-F1
#
_cell.length_a   1.000
_cell.length_b   1.000
_cell.length_c   1.000
_cell.angle_alpha   90.00
_cell.angle_beta   90.00
_cell.angle_gamma   90.00
#
_symmetry.space_group_name_H-M   'P 1'
#
loop_
_entity.id
_entity.type
_entity.pdbx_description
1 polymer ?
#
loop_
_entity_poly.entity_id
_entity_poly.type
_entity_poly.pdbx_seq_one_letter_code
_entity_poly.pdbx_strand_id
1 'polypeptide(L)'
;MRAHWIIERVQREQRLQYGVRTPRRLIVVTPTYVRTFQALHLTSLLHTLLLVPYPLTWLVIEAAPAGDSSNDTTTLLARSGLPFLHISFPDPMPDNWADRRLTEARMRLRALRMDGVVVFADDSNVHSMELFDEAQKVKWVGAVSVGILAHSGRSGAGESELSEEAKSPVPIQGPACNSSGDLVGWHIYNPLPHTGATFVGAAKTMLRAKMEWAGFVLNSRLLWREAEGKPEWVRDLDAIGKVGEQIENPLVLLKDASFVEPLGNCGKKVLLWWLRIEARHDSKFPPGLVYETFVLIIVVLV
;
A
#
# COMPACT_ATOMS: atom_id res chain seq x y z
N MET A 1 18.94 8.62 -28.21
CA MET A 1 18.59 9.92 -27.58
C MET A 1 17.30 10.56 -28.09
N ARG A 2 16.91 10.49 -29.38
CA ARG A 2 15.68 11.15 -29.88
C ARG A 2 14.35 10.54 -29.37
N ALA A 3 14.26 9.23 -29.20
CA ALA A 3 13.00 8.58 -28.79
C ALA A 3 12.57 8.94 -27.36
N HIS A 4 13.51 9.00 -26.41
CA HIS A 4 13.20 9.33 -25.02
C HIS A 4 12.63 10.74 -24.89
N TRP A 5 13.24 11.72 -25.59
CA TRP A 5 12.75 13.09 -25.62
C TRP A 5 11.33 13.22 -26.23
N ILE A 6 11.04 12.46 -27.30
CA ILE A 6 9.69 12.42 -27.89
C ILE A 6 8.69 11.86 -26.88
N ILE A 7 9.02 10.75 -26.22
CA ILE A 7 8.16 10.13 -25.20
C ILE A 7 7.91 11.11 -24.04
N GLU A 8 8.95 11.74 -23.51
CA GLU A 8 8.82 12.74 -22.46
C GLU A 8 7.94 13.92 -22.88
N ARG A 9 8.09 14.39 -24.12
CA ARG A 9 7.26 15.48 -24.66
C ARG A 9 5.80 15.04 -24.77
N VAL A 10 5.53 13.87 -25.33
CA VAL A 10 4.16 13.33 -25.45
C VAL A 10 3.52 13.16 -24.07
N GLN A 11 4.23 12.57 -23.11
CA GLN A 11 3.76 12.43 -21.74
C GLN A 11 3.50 13.78 -21.07
N ARG A 12 4.30 14.81 -21.37
CA ARG A 12 4.07 16.16 -20.86
C ARG A 12 2.82 16.79 -21.46
N GLU A 13 2.64 16.72 -22.78
CA GLU A 13 1.45 17.26 -23.45
C GLU A 13 0.18 16.54 -23.02
N GLN A 14 0.21 15.21 -22.90
CA GLN A 14 -0.91 14.44 -22.36
C GLN A 14 -1.27 14.86 -20.94
N ARG A 15 -0.28 15.14 -20.09
CA ARG A 15 -0.50 15.66 -18.73
C ARG A 15 -1.09 17.08 -18.72
N LEU A 16 -0.66 17.94 -19.64
CA LEU A 16 -1.22 19.29 -19.76
C LEU A 16 -2.67 19.28 -20.24
N GLN A 17 -3.01 18.36 -21.17
CA GLN A 17 -4.34 18.28 -21.75
C GLN A 17 -5.33 17.49 -20.88
N TYR A 18 -4.90 16.36 -20.32
CA TYR A 18 -5.77 15.39 -19.65
C TYR A 18 -5.38 15.13 -18.19
N GLY A 19 -4.22 15.63 -17.75
CA GLY A 19 -3.73 15.43 -16.39
C GLY A 19 -4.31 16.43 -15.38
N VAL A 20 -3.95 16.22 -14.12
CA VAL A 20 -4.37 17.06 -13.00
C VAL A 20 -3.71 18.43 -13.11
N ARG A 21 -4.52 19.50 -13.28
CA ARG A 21 -4.03 20.87 -13.51
C ARG A 21 -3.16 21.42 -12.36
N THR A 22 -3.55 21.12 -11.12
CA THR A 22 -2.86 21.56 -9.91
C THR A 22 -2.63 20.37 -9.00
N PRO A 23 -1.59 19.56 -9.25
CA PRO A 23 -1.36 18.34 -8.49
C PRO A 23 -0.97 18.67 -7.06
N ARG A 24 -1.61 17.98 -6.11
CA ARG A 24 -1.24 18.05 -4.70
C ARG A 24 -0.05 17.13 -4.45
N ARG A 25 0.78 17.50 -3.47
CA ARG A 25 1.90 16.67 -3.04
C ARG A 25 1.39 15.34 -2.50
N LEU A 26 1.95 14.26 -3.01
CA LEU A 26 1.75 12.91 -2.50
C LEU A 26 2.77 12.61 -1.40
N ILE A 27 2.29 12.08 -0.28
CA ILE A 27 3.13 11.53 0.79
C ILE A 27 2.97 10.02 0.74
N VAL A 28 3.96 9.33 0.18
CA VAL A 28 3.91 7.88 0.04
C VAL A 28 4.51 7.26 1.29
N VAL A 29 3.71 6.53 2.05
CA VAL A 29 4.07 6.02 3.38
C VAL A 29 4.35 4.53 3.29
N THR A 30 5.59 4.15 3.60
CA THR A 30 6.06 2.77 3.51
C THR A 30 6.65 2.33 4.84
N PRO A 31 5.91 1.54 5.64
CA PRO A 31 6.50 0.83 6.76
C PRO A 31 7.39 -0.31 6.26
N THR A 32 8.58 -0.46 6.83
CA THR A 32 9.53 -1.53 6.48
C THR A 32 10.37 -1.95 7.69
N TYR A 33 11.13 -3.02 7.52
CA TYR A 33 12.09 -3.52 8.51
C TYR A 33 13.09 -4.46 7.82
N VAL A 34 14.25 -4.63 8.43
CA VAL A 34 15.35 -5.43 7.89
C VAL A 34 14.95 -6.91 7.79
N ARG A 35 14.93 -7.41 6.55
CA ARG A 35 14.64 -8.82 6.21
C ARG A 35 15.21 -9.17 4.83
N THR A 36 15.29 -10.47 4.52
CA THR A 36 15.90 -10.99 3.29
C THR A 36 15.38 -10.33 2.01
N PHE A 37 14.07 -10.10 1.87
CA PHE A 37 13.51 -9.45 0.65
C PHE A 37 13.28 -7.94 0.79
N GLN A 38 13.80 -7.28 1.83
CA GLN A 38 13.57 -5.85 2.03
C GLN A 38 14.06 -5.00 0.85
N ALA A 39 15.33 -5.16 0.46
CA ALA A 39 15.92 -4.38 -0.63
C ALA A 39 15.21 -4.62 -1.98
N LEU A 40 14.78 -5.87 -2.24
CA LEU A 40 13.99 -6.23 -3.42
C LEU A 40 12.67 -5.45 -3.46
N HIS A 41 11.91 -5.49 -2.36
CA HIS A 41 10.61 -4.83 -2.23
C HIS A 41 10.73 -3.31 -2.34
N LEU A 42 11.67 -2.70 -1.62
CA LEU A 42 11.93 -1.26 -1.70
C LEU A 42 12.38 -0.83 -3.10
N THR A 43 13.19 -1.63 -3.80
CA THR A 43 13.62 -1.33 -5.18
C THR A 43 12.45 -1.41 -6.16
N SER A 44 11.56 -2.41 -6.00
CA SER A 44 10.36 -2.54 -6.82
C SER A 44 9.41 -1.35 -6.64
N LEU A 45 9.18 -0.94 -5.38
CA LEU A 45 8.37 0.23 -5.08
C LEU A 45 9.03 1.52 -5.61
N LEU A 46 10.34 1.69 -5.42
CA LEU A 46 11.11 2.82 -5.97
C LEU A 46 10.88 2.99 -7.48
N HIS A 47 11.02 1.92 -8.27
CA HIS A 47 10.81 2.01 -9.71
C HIS A 47 9.37 2.41 -10.07
N THR A 48 8.39 1.98 -9.30
CA THR A 48 6.99 2.45 -9.46
C THR A 48 6.89 3.95 -9.17
N LEU A 49 7.49 4.41 -8.06
CA LEU A 49 7.41 5.80 -7.64
C LEU A 49 8.14 6.77 -8.58
N LEU A 50 9.22 6.33 -9.23
CA LEU A 50 9.91 7.12 -10.27
C LEU A 50 9.03 7.41 -11.49
N LEU A 51 8.00 6.61 -11.73
CA LEU A 51 7.04 6.81 -12.83
C LEU A 51 5.89 7.75 -12.44
N VAL A 52 5.73 8.07 -11.15
CA VAL A 52 4.61 8.88 -10.66
C VAL A 52 4.79 10.33 -11.15
N PRO A 53 3.83 10.89 -11.90
CA PRO A 53 4.00 12.19 -12.55
C PRO A 53 3.73 13.39 -11.62
N TYR A 54 3.56 13.16 -10.32
CA TYR A 54 3.13 14.15 -9.34
C TYR A 54 4.25 14.46 -8.34
N PRO A 55 4.27 15.65 -7.72
CA PRO A 55 5.19 15.95 -6.63
C PRO A 55 4.99 14.92 -5.51
N LEU A 56 6.02 14.14 -5.20
CA LEU A 56 5.94 13.09 -4.19
C LEU A 56 7.08 13.20 -3.17
N THR A 57 6.80 12.80 -1.93
CA THR A 57 7.80 12.58 -0.90
C THR A 57 7.61 11.16 -0.37
N TRP A 58 8.67 10.36 -0.47
CA TRP A 58 8.66 8.97 -0.01
C TRP A 58 9.06 8.90 1.45
N LEU A 59 8.11 8.59 2.31
CA LEU A 59 8.33 8.45 3.74
C LEU A 59 8.53 6.97 4.08
N VAL A 60 9.78 6.60 4.37
CA VAL A 60 10.15 5.24 4.75
C VAL A 60 10.30 5.19 6.26
N ILE A 61 9.42 4.45 6.92
CA ILE A 61 9.48 4.23 8.36
C ILE A 61 10.05 2.84 8.56
N GLU A 62 11.23 2.74 9.17
CA GLU A 62 11.93 1.47 9.39
C GLU A 62 11.87 1.06 10.86
N ALA A 63 11.43 -0.16 11.17
CA ALA A 63 11.55 -0.71 12.52
C ALA A 63 13.03 -0.96 12.84
N ALA A 64 13.58 -0.11 13.70
CA ALA A 64 14.99 -0.01 14.04
C ALA A 64 15.13 0.18 15.56
N PRO A 65 14.98 -0.91 16.35
CA PRO A 65 14.97 -0.83 17.81
C PRO A 65 16.32 -0.41 18.42
N ALA A 66 17.41 -0.50 17.65
CA ALA A 66 18.72 0.01 18.04
C ALA A 66 18.85 1.54 17.93
N GLY A 67 17.80 2.24 17.48
CA GLY A 67 17.75 3.70 17.35
C GLY A 67 18.19 4.20 15.97
N ASP A 68 19.29 3.65 15.47
CA ASP A 68 19.82 3.99 14.14
C ASP A 68 19.17 3.15 13.05
N SER A 69 18.73 3.83 11.99
CA SER A 69 18.28 3.17 10.77
C SER A 69 19.41 2.41 10.07
N SER A 70 19.06 1.38 9.31
CA SER A 70 20.03 0.57 8.55
C SER A 70 20.82 1.41 7.55
N ASN A 71 22.15 1.22 7.54
CA ASN A 71 23.05 1.83 6.55
C ASN A 71 22.70 1.39 5.13
N ASP A 72 22.27 0.14 4.95
CA ASP A 72 21.91 -0.41 3.64
C ASP A 72 20.62 0.25 3.11
N THR A 73 19.59 0.38 3.95
CA THR A 73 18.35 1.07 3.60
C THR A 73 18.62 2.53 3.29
N THR A 74 19.42 3.21 4.11
CA THR A 74 19.80 4.61 3.88
C THR A 74 20.55 4.79 2.57
N THR A 75 21.46 3.88 2.24
CA THR A 75 22.22 3.91 0.97
C THR A 75 21.30 3.68 -0.23
N LEU A 76 20.35 2.73 -0.13
CA LEU A 76 19.34 2.49 -1.17
C LEU A 76 18.49 3.75 -1.42
N LEU A 77 17.99 4.38 -0.36
CA LEU A 77 17.18 5.60 -0.46
C LEU A 77 17.98 6.79 -0.99
N ALA A 78 19.23 6.97 -0.57
CA ALA A 78 20.11 8.02 -1.09
C ALA A 78 20.34 7.89 -2.61
N ARG A 79 20.40 6.65 -3.11
CA ARG A 79 20.56 6.35 -4.55
C ARG A 79 19.25 6.41 -5.35
N SER A 80 18.11 6.60 -4.68
CA SER A 80 16.78 6.55 -5.32
C SER A 80 16.52 7.69 -6.31
N GLY A 81 17.11 8.87 -6.08
CA GLY A 81 16.77 10.09 -6.80
C GLY A 81 15.39 10.68 -6.46
N LEU A 82 14.64 10.08 -5.52
CA LEU A 82 13.37 10.59 -5.03
C LEU A 82 13.56 11.49 -3.79
N PRO A 83 12.72 12.53 -3.59
CA PRO A 83 12.62 13.17 -2.29
C PRO A 83 12.13 12.16 -1.26
N PHE A 84 12.93 11.88 -0.24
CA PHE A 84 12.59 10.90 0.80
C PHE A 84 12.84 11.41 2.21
N LEU A 85 12.18 10.78 3.17
CA LEU A 85 12.42 10.92 4.60
C LEU A 85 12.52 9.52 5.20
N HIS A 86 13.66 9.24 5.83
CA HIS A 86 13.91 7.97 6.50
C HIS A 86 13.72 8.15 8.01
N ILE A 87 12.74 7.47 8.60
CA ILE A 87 12.36 7.60 10.01
C ILE A 87 12.56 6.26 10.72
N SER A 88 13.37 6.25 11.78
CA SER A 88 13.50 5.08 12.65
C SER A 88 12.29 4.93 13.58
N PHE A 89 11.76 3.72 13.68
CA PHE A 89 10.69 3.33 14.58
C PHE A 89 11.27 2.45 15.70
N PRO A 90 11.08 2.83 16.98
CA PRO A 90 11.83 2.25 18.08
C PRO A 90 11.40 0.83 18.47
N ASP A 91 10.21 0.38 18.06
CA ASP A 91 9.77 -0.96 18.42
C ASP A 91 10.33 -1.99 17.44
N PRO A 92 10.72 -3.19 17.92
CA PRO A 92 11.10 -4.29 17.05
C PRO A 92 9.89 -4.75 16.22
N MET A 93 10.16 -5.28 15.03
CA MET A 93 9.12 -5.94 14.24
C MET A 93 8.83 -7.34 14.82
N PRO A 94 7.58 -7.66 15.23
CA PRO A 94 7.23 -8.98 15.72
C PRO A 94 7.26 -10.06 14.62
N ASP A 95 7.59 -11.29 15.01
CA ASP A 95 7.58 -12.45 14.09
C ASP A 95 6.15 -12.90 13.75
N ASN A 96 5.21 -12.73 14.68
CA ASN A 96 3.83 -13.14 14.46
C ASN A 96 3.06 -12.09 13.64
N TRP A 97 2.18 -12.58 12.77
CA TRP A 97 1.49 -11.74 11.79
C TRP A 97 0.55 -10.70 12.40
N ALA A 98 -0.16 -11.06 13.48
CA ALA A 98 -1.13 -10.17 14.10
C ALA A 98 -0.45 -8.94 14.70
N ASP A 99 0.60 -9.14 15.50
CA ASP A 99 1.33 -8.06 16.17
C ASP A 99 2.15 -7.22 15.19
N ARG A 100 2.66 -7.84 14.12
CA ARG A 100 3.29 -7.12 13.01
C ARG A 100 2.34 -6.13 12.36
N ARG A 101 1.10 -6.52 12.05
CA ARG A 101 0.10 -5.59 11.47
C ARG A 101 -0.16 -4.40 12.39
N LEU A 102 -0.26 -4.63 13.70
CA LEU A 102 -0.44 -3.57 14.69
C LEU A 102 0.77 -2.62 14.75
N THR A 103 1.98 -3.17 14.64
CA THR A 103 3.22 -2.38 14.61
C THR A 103 3.30 -1.53 13.35
N GLU A 104 3.03 -2.11 12.17
CA GLU A 104 2.99 -1.39 10.90
C GLU A 104 1.91 -0.29 10.90
N ALA A 105 0.76 -0.51 11.54
CA ALA A 105 -0.27 0.53 11.69
C ALA A 105 0.24 1.73 12.50
N ARG A 106 0.93 1.49 13.63
CA ARG A 106 1.57 2.56 14.42
C ARG A 106 2.64 3.32 13.64
N MET A 107 3.41 2.61 12.81
CA MET A 107 4.38 3.23 11.90
C MET A 107 3.71 4.17 10.89
N ARG A 108 2.57 3.74 10.30
CA ARG A 108 1.79 4.55 9.35
C ARG A 108 1.22 5.82 10.01
N LEU A 109 0.75 5.74 11.25
CA LEU A 109 0.22 6.92 11.96
C LEU A 109 1.28 8.01 12.18
N ARG A 110 2.55 7.63 12.34
CA ARG A 110 3.66 8.58 12.51
C ARG A 110 3.83 9.49 11.29
N ALA A 111 3.39 9.03 10.11
CA ALA A 111 3.43 9.77 8.86
C ALA A 111 2.38 10.87 8.72
N LEU A 112 1.28 10.78 9.48
CA LEU A 112 0.08 11.59 9.25
C LEU A 112 0.22 13.06 9.73
N ARG A 113 1.41 13.44 10.18
CA ARG A 113 1.77 14.80 10.60
C ARG A 113 2.34 15.67 9.47
N MET A 114 2.51 15.12 8.27
CA MET A 114 2.99 15.87 7.10
C MET A 114 1.82 16.33 6.23
N ASP A 115 1.83 17.57 5.75
CA ASP A 115 0.76 18.10 4.87
C ASP A 115 0.85 17.50 3.46
N GLY A 116 -0.24 16.89 3.00
CA GLY A 116 -0.37 16.33 1.66
C GLY A 116 -1.40 15.21 1.55
N VAL A 117 -1.50 14.65 0.35
CA VAL A 117 -2.32 13.45 0.10
C VAL A 117 -1.48 12.22 0.41
N VAL A 118 -1.86 11.49 1.45
CA VAL A 118 -1.17 10.29 1.92
C VAL A 118 -1.66 9.07 1.15
N VAL A 119 -0.71 8.33 0.58
CA VAL A 119 -0.92 7.01 -0.02
C VAL A 119 -0.13 6.00 0.80
N PHE A 120 -0.80 5.01 1.38
CA PHE A 120 -0.12 3.93 2.10
C PHE A 120 0.36 2.87 1.12
N ALA A 121 1.66 2.77 0.94
CA ALA A 121 2.29 1.85 0.00
C ALA A 121 3.24 0.91 0.74
N ASP A 122 2.73 -0.27 1.09
CA ASP A 122 3.54 -1.31 1.70
C ASP A 122 4.59 -1.79 0.68
N ASP A 123 5.81 -2.05 1.16
CA ASP A 123 6.96 -2.33 0.30
C ASP A 123 6.76 -3.53 -0.64
N SER A 124 5.98 -4.54 -0.24
CA SER A 124 5.74 -5.76 -1.02
C SER A 124 4.54 -5.69 -1.98
N ASN A 125 3.68 -4.68 -1.87
CA ASN A 125 2.48 -4.57 -2.70
C ASN A 125 2.80 -4.10 -4.12
N VAL A 126 1.95 -4.47 -5.07
CA VAL A 126 2.02 -4.00 -6.46
C VAL A 126 1.00 -2.89 -6.65
N HIS A 127 1.43 -1.74 -7.16
CA HIS A 127 0.60 -0.54 -7.28
C HIS A 127 0.45 -0.15 -8.76
N SER A 128 -0.79 0.07 -9.21
CA SER A 128 -1.05 0.64 -10.53
C SER A 128 -0.72 2.12 -10.55
N MET A 129 -0.28 2.64 -11.71
CA MET A 129 -0.11 4.09 -11.88
C MET A 129 -1.43 4.86 -11.71
N GLU A 130 -2.55 4.24 -12.09
CA GLU A 130 -3.89 4.83 -11.92
C GLU A 130 -4.24 5.08 -10.44
N LEU A 131 -3.64 4.35 -9.49
CA LEU A 131 -3.83 4.62 -8.06
C LEU A 131 -3.44 6.06 -7.71
N PHE A 132 -2.32 6.53 -8.25
CA PHE A 132 -1.80 7.87 -7.97
C PHE A 132 -2.63 8.96 -8.66
N ASP A 133 -3.24 8.64 -9.80
CA ASP A 133 -4.20 9.53 -10.47
C ASP A 133 -5.51 9.65 -9.69
N GLU A 134 -6.03 8.53 -9.17
CA GLU A 134 -7.22 8.52 -8.31
C GLU A 134 -6.94 9.22 -6.98
N ALA A 135 -5.75 9.05 -6.41
CA ALA A 135 -5.33 9.74 -5.20
C ALA A 135 -5.43 11.28 -5.34
N GLN A 136 -5.14 11.83 -6.52
CA GLN A 136 -5.27 13.26 -6.77
C GLN A 136 -6.72 13.77 -6.73
N LYS A 137 -7.73 12.89 -6.79
CA LYS A 137 -9.15 13.25 -6.76
C LYS A 137 -9.73 13.37 -5.34
N VAL A 138 -9.06 12.78 -4.35
CA VAL A 138 -9.58 12.69 -2.98
C VAL A 138 -9.77 14.06 -2.34
N LYS A 139 -10.93 14.38 -1.77
CA LYS A 139 -11.09 15.64 -1.01
C LYS A 139 -10.64 15.46 0.44
N TRP A 140 -11.11 14.38 1.05
CA TRP A 140 -10.96 14.03 2.45
C TRP A 140 -10.32 12.66 2.59
N VAL A 141 -11.12 11.60 2.54
CA VAL A 141 -10.67 10.21 2.68
C VAL A 141 -11.31 9.42 1.57
N GLY A 142 -10.48 8.78 0.75
CA GLY A 142 -10.89 7.95 -0.36
C GLY A 142 -10.59 6.49 -0.10
N ALA A 143 -11.44 5.61 -0.63
CA ALA A 143 -11.23 4.18 -0.63
C ALA A 143 -11.11 3.66 -2.07
N VAL A 144 -10.17 2.73 -2.28
CA VAL A 144 -9.92 2.06 -3.56
C VAL A 144 -10.07 0.55 -3.38
N SER A 145 -10.27 -0.16 -4.49
CA SER A 145 -10.29 -1.62 -4.46
C SER A 145 -8.90 -2.22 -4.51
N VAL A 146 -8.70 -3.22 -3.65
CA VAL A 146 -7.48 -4.01 -3.46
C VAL A 146 -7.75 -5.43 -3.91
N GLY A 147 -6.96 -5.90 -4.87
CA GLY A 147 -6.93 -7.31 -5.24
C GLY A 147 -6.05 -8.08 -4.27
N ILE A 148 -6.54 -9.16 -3.68
CA ILE A 148 -5.75 -10.01 -2.79
C ILE A 148 -5.20 -11.17 -3.61
N LEU A 149 -3.88 -11.24 -3.73
CA LEU A 149 -3.22 -12.35 -4.40
C LEU A 149 -3.09 -13.53 -3.45
N ALA A 150 -4.05 -14.45 -3.52
CA ALA A 150 -3.98 -15.77 -2.89
C ALA A 150 -3.33 -16.76 -3.86
N HIS A 151 -2.37 -17.56 -3.40
CA HIS A 151 -1.87 -18.68 -4.20
C HIS A 151 -2.64 -19.94 -3.80
N SER A 152 -3.17 -20.67 -4.76
CA SER A 152 -3.65 -22.02 -4.49
C SER A 152 -2.42 -22.89 -4.25
N GLY A 153 -2.23 -23.33 -3.01
CA GLY A 153 -1.22 -24.33 -2.71
C GLY A 153 -1.60 -25.61 -3.44
N ARG A 154 -0.91 -25.93 -4.53
CA ARG A 154 -1.02 -27.21 -5.20
C ARG A 154 -0.34 -28.23 -4.29
N SER A 155 -1.08 -28.80 -3.34
CA SER A 155 -0.63 -29.98 -2.60
C SER A 155 -0.41 -31.09 -3.63
N GLY A 156 0.83 -31.52 -3.79
CA GLY A 156 1.18 -32.54 -4.76
C GLY A 156 0.43 -33.85 -4.51
N ALA A 157 -0.37 -34.27 -5.50
CA ALA A 157 -0.57 -35.64 -5.98
C ALA A 157 -1.83 -35.66 -6.87
N GLY A 158 -1.67 -36.14 -8.12
CA GLY A 158 -2.78 -36.49 -9.00
C GLY A 158 -3.24 -35.38 -9.92
N GLU A 159 -2.86 -35.48 -11.19
CA GLU A 159 -3.63 -34.88 -12.28
C GLU A 159 -5.05 -35.47 -12.24
N SER A 160 -6.01 -34.65 -11.86
CA SER A 160 -7.40 -34.84 -12.26
C SER A 160 -7.81 -33.57 -12.95
N GLU A 161 -8.23 -33.73 -14.20
CA GLU A 161 -8.70 -32.69 -15.11
C GLU A 161 -9.52 -31.64 -14.36
N LEU A 162 -8.97 -30.43 -14.25
CA LEU A 162 -9.68 -29.27 -13.74
C LEU A 162 -10.78 -28.97 -14.77
N SER A 163 -12.02 -29.29 -14.42
CA SER A 163 -13.18 -28.77 -15.14
C SER A 163 -13.06 -27.24 -15.20
N GLU A 164 -13.36 -26.65 -16.35
CA GLU A 164 -13.28 -25.20 -16.59
C GLU A 164 -14.21 -24.37 -15.66
N GLU A 165 -14.98 -25.03 -14.80
CA GLU A 165 -16.10 -24.50 -14.02
C GLU A 165 -15.72 -24.02 -12.61
N ALA A 166 -14.44 -24.11 -12.20
CA ALA A 166 -13.99 -23.68 -10.87
C ALA A 166 -12.94 -22.54 -10.91
N LYS A 167 -13.06 -21.58 -11.84
CA LYS A 167 -12.32 -20.31 -11.74
C LYS A 167 -12.92 -19.46 -10.61
N SER A 168 -12.49 -19.69 -9.37
CA SER A 168 -12.85 -18.82 -8.25
C SER A 168 -12.36 -17.39 -8.54
N PRO A 169 -13.22 -16.36 -8.45
CA PRO A 169 -12.81 -14.99 -8.72
C PRO A 169 -11.74 -14.55 -7.72
N VAL A 170 -10.80 -13.72 -8.18
CA VAL A 170 -9.78 -13.12 -7.31
C VAL A 170 -10.47 -12.38 -6.16
N PRO A 171 -10.08 -12.63 -4.90
CA PRO A 171 -10.69 -11.94 -3.78
C PRO A 171 -10.36 -10.44 -3.80
N ILE A 172 -11.41 -9.62 -3.70
CA ILE A 172 -11.29 -8.15 -3.72
C ILE A 172 -11.80 -7.58 -2.40
N GLN A 173 -11.09 -6.59 -1.88
CA GLN A 173 -11.57 -5.69 -0.83
C GLN A 173 -11.77 -4.29 -1.41
N GLY A 174 -12.84 -3.58 -1.05
CA GLY A 174 -13.05 -2.22 -1.53
C GLY A 174 -14.43 -1.64 -1.22
N PRO A 175 -14.71 -0.40 -1.66
CA PRO A 175 -16.01 0.24 -1.47
C PRO A 175 -17.10 -0.47 -2.28
N ALA A 176 -18.31 -0.56 -1.72
CA ALA A 176 -19.52 -1.00 -2.41
C ALA A 176 -20.49 0.19 -2.54
N CYS A 177 -20.96 0.47 -3.76
CA CYS A 177 -21.86 1.61 -4.01
C CYS A 177 -23.22 1.23 -4.56
N ASN A 178 -24.18 2.13 -4.38
CA ASN A 178 -25.46 2.11 -5.07
C ASN A 178 -25.29 2.50 -6.56
N SER A 179 -26.42 2.54 -7.29
CA SER A 179 -26.46 2.95 -8.70
C SER A 179 -26.04 4.41 -8.95
N SER A 180 -26.14 5.27 -7.92
CA SER A 180 -25.75 6.68 -7.98
C SER A 180 -24.25 6.87 -7.75
N GLY A 181 -23.52 5.84 -7.32
CA GLY A 181 -22.10 5.89 -7.01
C GLY A 181 -21.78 6.27 -5.56
N ASP A 182 -22.79 6.35 -4.69
CA ASP A 182 -22.60 6.63 -3.27
C ASP A 182 -22.22 5.37 -2.51
N LEU A 183 -21.31 5.50 -1.55
CA LEU A 183 -20.88 4.42 -0.68
C LEU A 183 -22.06 3.91 0.17
N VAL A 184 -22.39 2.62 0.03
CA VAL A 184 -23.43 1.95 0.83
C VAL A 184 -22.88 0.82 1.69
N GLY A 185 -21.61 0.45 1.49
CA GLY A 185 -20.97 -0.59 2.26
C GLY A 185 -19.59 -0.95 1.72
N TRP A 186 -19.16 -2.15 2.04
CA TRP A 186 -17.80 -2.60 1.79
C TRP A 186 -17.81 -4.02 1.22
N HIS A 187 -17.14 -4.22 0.09
CA HIS A 187 -16.73 -5.54 -0.35
C HIS A 187 -15.59 -5.99 0.55
N ILE A 188 -15.84 -7.02 1.36
CA ILE A 188 -14.81 -7.61 2.22
C ILE A 188 -14.66 -9.07 1.87
N TYR A 189 -13.42 -9.53 1.85
CA TYR A 189 -13.12 -10.93 1.60
C TYR A 189 -13.67 -11.84 2.71
N ASN A 190 -14.45 -12.84 2.30
CA ASN A 190 -14.87 -13.93 3.16
C ASN A 190 -14.03 -15.18 2.82
N PRO A 191 -13.21 -15.72 3.74
CA PRO A 191 -12.33 -16.86 3.47
C PRO A 191 -13.06 -18.20 3.25
N LEU A 192 -14.36 -18.26 3.50
CA LEU A 192 -15.16 -19.48 3.49
C LEU A 192 -15.22 -20.29 2.18
N PRO A 193 -15.04 -19.74 0.94
CA PRO A 193 -14.92 -20.56 -0.26
C PRO A 193 -13.48 -21.02 -0.56
N HIS A 194 -12.46 -20.55 0.18
CA HIS A 194 -11.04 -20.82 -0.08
C HIS A 194 -10.39 -21.61 1.05
N THR A 195 -11.12 -22.55 1.65
CA THR A 195 -10.60 -23.50 2.64
C THR A 195 -9.55 -24.41 1.97
N GLY A 196 -8.32 -23.92 1.85
CA GLY A 196 -7.23 -24.60 1.15
C GLY A 196 -6.23 -23.67 0.43
N ALA A 197 -6.57 -22.38 0.25
CA ALA A 197 -5.63 -21.42 -0.34
C ALA A 197 -4.57 -20.99 0.69
N THR A 198 -3.30 -21.27 0.39
CA THR A 198 -2.15 -20.68 1.08
C THR A 198 -1.84 -19.34 0.44
N PHE A 199 -2.31 -18.25 1.04
CA PHE A 199 -1.86 -16.91 0.68
C PHE A 199 -0.34 -16.87 0.74
N VAL A 200 0.28 -16.34 -0.33
CA VAL A 200 1.74 -16.24 -0.37
C VAL A 200 2.19 -15.45 0.86
N GLY A 201 3.03 -16.07 1.69
CA GLY A 201 3.58 -15.49 2.91
C GLY A 201 2.68 -15.47 4.15
N ALA A 202 1.36 -15.65 4.07
CA ALA A 202 0.52 -15.65 5.28
C ALA A 202 0.29 -17.07 5.83
N ALA A 203 0.78 -17.33 7.04
CA ALA A 203 0.40 -18.53 7.79
C ALA A 203 -1.09 -18.43 8.14
N LYS A 204 -1.97 -19.16 7.44
CA LYS A 204 -3.37 -19.53 7.77
C LYS A 204 -4.35 -18.45 8.28
N THR A 205 -3.97 -17.19 8.42
CA THR A 205 -4.74 -16.21 9.18
C THR A 205 -4.75 -14.84 8.50
N MET A 206 -5.30 -14.77 7.28
CA MET A 206 -6.01 -13.55 6.94
C MET A 206 -7.20 -13.44 7.89
N LEU A 207 -7.04 -12.63 8.94
CA LEU A 207 -8.13 -12.32 9.85
C LEU A 207 -9.32 -11.79 9.05
N ARG A 208 -10.43 -12.49 9.21
CA ARG A 208 -11.75 -12.19 8.66
C ARG A 208 -12.06 -10.70 8.78
N ALA A 209 -12.68 -10.14 7.73
CA ALA A 209 -13.45 -8.90 7.79
C ALA A 209 -12.71 -7.57 8.10
N LYS A 210 -11.48 -7.36 7.63
CA LYS A 210 -10.75 -6.09 7.86
C LYS A 210 -10.20 -5.50 6.56
N MET A 211 -10.35 -4.19 6.43
CA MET A 211 -9.84 -3.41 5.31
C MET A 211 -8.35 -3.13 5.46
N GLU A 212 -7.59 -3.33 4.39
CA GLU A 212 -6.15 -3.02 4.37
C GLU A 212 -5.89 -1.50 4.27
N TRP A 213 -4.82 -1.04 4.94
CA TRP A 213 -4.40 0.36 4.92
C TRP A 213 -4.12 0.88 3.51
N ALA A 214 -3.53 0.04 2.66
CA ALA A 214 -3.24 0.37 1.27
C ALA A 214 -4.51 0.66 0.44
N GLY A 215 -5.68 0.19 0.89
CA GLY A 215 -6.97 0.48 0.26
C GLY A 215 -7.48 1.90 0.49
N PHE A 216 -6.75 2.75 1.23
CA PHE A 216 -7.18 4.09 1.58
C PHE A 216 -6.16 5.14 1.15
N VAL A 217 -6.69 6.28 0.73
CA VAL A 217 -5.94 7.51 0.45
C VAL A 217 -6.56 8.62 1.28
N LEU A 218 -5.77 9.49 1.90
CA LEU A 218 -6.34 10.56 2.72
C LEU A 218 -5.57 11.86 2.61
N ASN A 219 -6.29 12.97 2.72
CA ASN A 219 -5.70 14.30 2.86
C ASN A 219 -5.33 14.53 4.33
N SER A 220 -4.05 14.42 4.71
CA SER A 220 -3.61 14.37 6.11
C SER A 220 -4.06 15.55 6.97
N ARG A 221 -4.23 16.73 6.36
CA ARG A 221 -4.67 17.96 7.02
C ARG A 221 -6.01 17.79 7.75
N LEU A 222 -6.90 16.90 7.29
CA LEU A 222 -8.18 16.64 7.96
C LEU A 222 -8.03 16.05 9.36
N LEU A 223 -6.92 15.38 9.65
CA LEU A 223 -6.69 14.73 10.94
C LEU A 223 -6.15 15.71 12.00
N TRP A 224 -5.68 16.88 11.59
CA TRP A 224 -5.03 17.84 12.49
C TRP A 224 -6.07 18.64 13.25
N ARG A 225 -5.92 18.71 14.58
CA ARG A 225 -6.87 19.40 15.47
C ARG A 225 -7.09 20.86 15.09
N GLU A 226 -6.03 21.52 14.63
CA GLU A 226 -6.01 22.97 14.34
C GLU A 226 -6.32 23.29 12.87
N ALA A 227 -6.70 22.29 12.06
CA ALA A 227 -7.04 22.52 10.67
C ALA A 227 -8.40 23.20 10.51
N GLU A 228 -8.41 24.36 9.87
CA GLU A 228 -9.63 25.05 9.45
C GLU A 228 -10.50 24.15 8.56
N GLY A 229 -11.81 24.10 8.83
CA GLY A 229 -12.76 23.31 8.05
C GLY A 229 -12.71 21.80 8.30
N LYS A 230 -12.07 21.35 9.38
CA LYS A 230 -12.07 19.95 9.79
C LYS A 230 -13.51 19.42 9.99
N PRO A 231 -13.91 18.34 9.31
CA PRO A 231 -15.24 17.75 9.51
C PRO A 231 -15.36 17.03 10.87
N GLU A 232 -16.54 17.11 11.50
CA GLU A 232 -16.79 16.50 12.81
C GLU A 232 -16.71 14.97 12.82
N TRP A 233 -16.97 14.34 11.67
CA TRP A 233 -16.91 12.89 11.46
C TRP A 233 -15.48 12.34 11.41
N VAL A 234 -14.47 13.20 11.52
CA VAL A 234 -13.05 12.82 11.56
C VAL A 234 -12.53 12.87 12.99
N ARG A 235 -11.69 11.90 13.39
CA ARG A 235 -11.02 11.91 14.70
C ARG A 235 -9.77 12.80 14.70
N ASP A 236 -9.40 13.31 15.87
CA ASP A 236 -8.11 13.97 16.06
C ASP A 236 -7.00 12.93 16.07
N LEU A 237 -5.92 13.18 15.31
CA LEU A 237 -4.77 12.27 15.28
C LEU A 237 -4.21 12.00 16.69
N ASP A 238 -4.15 13.02 17.53
CA ASP A 238 -3.67 12.91 18.91
C ASP A 238 -4.61 12.13 19.84
N ALA A 239 -5.85 11.86 19.43
CA ALA A 239 -6.80 11.05 20.17
C ALA A 239 -6.77 9.56 19.77
N ILE A 240 -6.01 9.21 18.73
CA ILE A 240 -5.94 7.87 18.16
C ILE A 240 -4.80 7.09 18.82
N GLY A 241 -5.05 5.85 19.22
CA GLY A 241 -4.04 5.02 19.89
C GLY A 241 -3.81 5.38 21.36
N LYS A 242 -4.66 6.21 21.95
CA LYS A 242 -4.76 6.37 23.41
C LYS A 242 -5.62 5.23 23.96
N VAL A 243 -5.25 4.71 25.15
CA VAL A 243 -6.04 3.71 25.91
C VAL A 243 -6.13 2.33 25.24
N GLY A 244 -5.01 1.62 25.07
CA GLY A 244 -5.01 0.20 24.66
C GLY A 244 -5.75 -0.12 23.35
N GLU A 245 -6.11 0.91 22.57
CA GLU A 245 -6.90 0.81 21.36
C GLU A 245 -6.06 0.11 20.28
N GLN A 246 -6.52 -1.04 19.81
CA GLN A 246 -5.86 -1.76 18.73
C GLN A 246 -6.20 -1.13 17.39
N ILE A 247 -5.17 -0.60 16.72
CA ILE A 247 -5.30 0.14 15.47
C ILE A 247 -5.10 -0.82 14.31
N GLU A 248 -6.17 -1.49 13.89
CA GLU A 248 -6.06 -2.57 12.91
C GLU A 248 -6.25 -2.12 11.47
N ASN A 249 -7.08 -1.10 11.24
CA ASN A 249 -7.49 -0.65 9.92
C ASN A 249 -7.68 0.88 9.91
N PRO A 250 -7.64 1.54 8.73
CA PRO A 250 -7.68 2.99 8.62
C PRO A 250 -9.04 3.62 8.96
N LEU A 251 -10.13 2.85 9.04
CA LEU A 251 -11.45 3.40 9.43
C LEU A 251 -11.45 3.90 10.88
N VAL A 252 -10.50 3.46 11.71
CA VAL A 252 -10.27 3.99 13.06
C VAL A 252 -10.01 5.49 13.08
N LEU A 253 -9.61 6.09 11.95
CA LEU A 253 -9.41 7.54 11.81
C LEU A 253 -10.74 8.32 11.74
N LEU A 254 -11.86 7.61 11.55
CA LEU A 254 -13.17 8.18 11.28
C LEU A 254 -14.15 7.83 12.40
N LYS A 255 -15.04 8.78 12.72
CA LYS A 255 -16.22 8.53 13.56
C LYS A 255 -17.39 8.02 12.71
N ASP A 256 -17.47 8.47 11.46
CA ASP A 256 -18.45 8.03 10.48
C ASP A 256 -17.77 7.73 9.14
N ALA A 257 -17.84 6.46 8.72
CA ALA A 257 -17.22 5.97 7.50
C ALA A 257 -18.09 6.16 6.25
N SER A 258 -19.34 6.62 6.39
CA SER A 258 -20.24 6.88 5.25
C SER A 258 -19.76 8.02 4.35
N PHE A 259 -18.93 8.92 4.88
CA PHE A 259 -18.33 10.04 4.16
C PHE A 259 -17.09 9.67 3.35
N VAL A 260 -16.66 8.41 3.36
CA VAL A 260 -15.51 7.96 2.57
C VAL A 260 -15.86 8.01 1.07
N GLU A 261 -14.97 8.62 0.30
CA GLU A 261 -15.11 8.82 -1.15
C GLU A 261 -14.74 7.52 -1.89
N PRO A 262 -15.67 6.88 -2.61
CA PRO A 262 -15.37 5.66 -3.36
C PRO A 262 -14.63 6.02 -4.66
N LEU A 263 -13.31 5.79 -4.68
CA LEU A 263 -12.43 6.09 -5.81
C LEU A 263 -12.41 4.93 -6.84
N GLY A 264 -11.86 5.17 -8.04
CA GLY A 264 -11.69 4.12 -9.04
C GLY A 264 -13.01 3.58 -9.61
N ASN A 265 -13.97 4.47 -9.90
CA ASN A 265 -15.32 4.14 -10.36
C ASN A 265 -16.08 3.28 -9.34
N CYS A 266 -16.10 3.74 -8.09
CA CYS A 266 -16.53 2.99 -6.92
C CYS A 266 -15.93 1.58 -6.84
N GLY A 267 -14.61 1.50 -6.75
CA GLY A 267 -13.93 0.23 -6.53
C GLY A 267 -14.08 -0.80 -7.67
N LYS A 268 -14.70 -0.44 -8.80
CA LYS A 268 -14.77 -1.32 -9.98
C LYS A 268 -13.40 -1.51 -10.63
N LYS A 269 -12.49 -0.55 -10.42
CA LYS A 269 -11.08 -0.69 -10.77
C LYS A 269 -10.29 -1.21 -9.57
N VAL A 270 -9.59 -2.34 -9.76
CA VAL A 270 -8.56 -2.80 -8.83
C VAL A 270 -7.30 -2.00 -9.12
N LEU A 271 -6.85 -1.20 -8.16
CA LEU A 271 -5.75 -0.24 -8.35
C LEU A 271 -4.46 -0.65 -7.65
N LEU A 272 -4.54 -1.64 -6.76
CA LEU A 272 -3.38 -2.26 -6.15
C LEU A 272 -3.64 -3.74 -5.84
N TRP A 273 -2.56 -4.48 -5.78
CA TRP A 273 -2.57 -5.89 -5.42
C TRP A 273 -1.79 -6.08 -4.14
N TRP A 274 -2.51 -6.55 -3.13
CA TRP A 274 -1.92 -6.98 -1.89
C TRP A 274 -1.15 -8.27 -2.13
N LEU A 275 0.16 -8.17 -2.01
CA LEU A 275 1.11 -9.25 -2.26
C LEU A 275 2.13 -9.23 -1.13
N ARG A 276 2.26 -10.33 -0.39
CA ARG A 276 3.18 -10.40 0.74
C ARG A 276 4.14 -11.57 0.60
N ILE A 277 5.13 -11.41 -0.26
CA ILE A 277 6.17 -12.42 -0.47
C ILE A 277 7.25 -12.27 0.59
N GLU A 278 7.46 -13.33 1.37
CA GLU A 278 8.56 -13.42 2.33
C GLU A 278 9.54 -14.51 1.90
N ALA A 279 10.81 -14.30 2.22
CA ALA A 279 11.81 -15.34 2.06
C ALA A 279 11.53 -16.47 3.07
N ARG A 280 12.07 -17.67 2.80
CA ARG A 280 12.05 -18.71 3.83
C ARG A 280 12.87 -18.23 5.03
N HIS A 281 12.51 -18.67 6.22
CA HIS A 281 13.19 -18.29 7.47
C HIS A 281 14.69 -18.64 7.48
N ASP A 282 15.10 -19.63 6.69
CA ASP A 282 16.49 -20.07 6.51
C ASP A 282 17.21 -19.40 5.32
N SER A 283 16.51 -18.53 4.57
CA SER A 283 17.07 -17.86 3.41
C SER A 283 18.06 -16.78 3.83
N LYS A 284 19.33 -17.07 3.62
CA LYS A 284 20.44 -16.11 3.70
C LYS A 284 20.97 -15.89 2.30
N PHE A 285 21.37 -14.66 2.00
CA PHE A 285 22.12 -14.42 0.77
C PHE A 285 23.44 -15.16 0.79
N PRO A 286 23.83 -15.80 -0.31
CA PRO A 286 25.16 -16.39 -0.42
C PRO A 286 26.23 -15.33 -0.13
N PRO A 287 27.27 -15.65 0.67
CA PRO A 287 28.36 -14.73 0.95
C PRO A 287 29.01 -14.23 -0.35
N GLY A 288 29.20 -12.91 -0.48
CA GLY A 288 29.86 -12.29 -1.63
C GLY A 288 28.94 -11.88 -2.79
N LEU A 289 27.65 -12.26 -2.78
CA LEU A 289 26.67 -11.68 -3.71
C LEU A 289 26.17 -10.34 -3.17
N VAL A 290 26.59 -9.26 -3.82
CA VAL A 290 26.07 -7.91 -3.58
C VAL A 290 24.94 -7.66 -4.58
N TYR A 291 23.81 -7.15 -4.10
CA TYR A 291 22.76 -6.65 -4.98
C TYR A 291 23.24 -5.39 -5.70
N GLU A 292 23.78 -5.55 -6.91
CA GLU A 292 23.88 -4.43 -7.84
C GLU A 292 22.55 -4.29 -8.59
N THR A 293 22.06 -3.05 -8.57
CA THR A 293 20.78 -2.54 -9.06
C THR A 293 20.28 -3.24 -10.33
N PHE A 294 19.42 -4.26 -10.19
CA PHE A 294 18.66 -4.79 -11.32
C PHE A 294 17.37 -4.00 -11.51
N VAL A 295 17.06 -3.71 -12.77
CA VAL A 295 15.73 -3.29 -13.21
C VAL A 295 14.77 -4.47 -12.97
N LEU A 296 14.05 -4.45 -11.85
CA LEU A 296 13.01 -5.44 -11.58
C LEU A 296 11.75 -5.02 -12.35
N ILE A 297 11.47 -5.64 -13.49
CA ILE A 297 10.20 -5.50 -14.19
C ILE A 297 9.30 -6.67 -13.74
N ILE A 298 8.35 -6.41 -12.85
CA ILE A 298 7.27 -7.35 -12.58
C ILE A 298 6.24 -7.16 -13.70
N VAL A 299 6.32 -7.95 -14.76
CA VAL A 299 5.27 -8.01 -15.78
C VAL A 299 4.17 -8.94 -15.27
N VAL A 300 3.06 -8.36 -14.81
CA VAL A 300 1.81 -9.12 -14.65
C VAL A 300 1.15 -9.15 -16.02
N LEU A 301 1.34 -10.23 -16.79
CA LEU A 301 0.54 -10.49 -17.98
C LEU A 301 -0.84 -10.98 -17.49
N VAL A 302 -1.88 -10.23 -17.84
CA VAL A 302 -3.28 -10.62 -17.66
C VAL A 302 -3.74 -11.39 -18.88
#